data_AF-N8YFR2-F1
#
_entry.id   AF-N8YFR2-F1
#
_cell.length_a   1.000
_cell.length_b   1.000
_cell.length_c   1.000
_cell.angle_alpha   90.00
_cell.angle_beta   90.00
_cell.angle_gamma   90.00
#
_symmetry.space_group_name_H-M   'P 1'
#
loop_
_entity.id
_entity.type
_entity.pdbx_description
1 polymer ?
#
loop_
_entity_poly.entity_id
_entity_poly.type
_entity_poly.pdbx_seq_one_letter_code
_entity_poly.pdbx_strand_id
1 'polypeptide(L)'
;MGGENNYQYAPNPVEWIDPLGLARKQKNSKELGKNVTGQCSWSGKQAHHLIPETLENNQLLKDIDFKMNSASNGIMLPETPNAYISEHIGGHAIYTKAVERELNHIGKKYVNEGDRKRAVQDLQRNLDSALRHKKLSLYKTKCGKPTGLKDGDWDR
;
A
#
# COMPACT_ATOMS: atom_id res chain seq x y z
N MET A 1 15.08 -28.63 -20.48
CA MET A 1 13.90 -27.89 -20.00
C MET A 1 13.66 -28.33 -18.57
N GLY A 2 13.97 -27.47 -17.59
CA GLY A 2 13.76 -27.72 -16.17
C GLY A 2 13.55 -26.37 -15.51
N GLY A 3 12.36 -26.19 -14.93
CA GLY A 3 11.82 -24.90 -14.53
C GLY A 3 12.67 -24.14 -13.53
N GLU A 4 12.80 -22.84 -13.75
CA GLU A 4 13.41 -21.91 -12.81
C GLU A 4 12.56 -21.89 -11.54
N ASN A 5 13.09 -22.50 -10.48
CA ASN A 5 12.55 -22.40 -9.15
C ASN A 5 12.83 -20.98 -8.62
N ASN A 6 11.80 -20.13 -8.61
CA ASN A 6 11.84 -18.73 -8.19
C ASN A 6 11.98 -18.55 -6.66
N TYR A 7 12.21 -19.62 -5.90
CA TYR A 7 12.50 -19.57 -4.46
C TYR A 7 14.01 -19.72 -4.19
N GLN A 8 14.84 -18.86 -4.77
CA GLN A 8 16.19 -18.68 -4.25
C GLN A 8 16.12 -17.81 -2.99
N TYR A 9 16.34 -18.44 -1.83
CA TYR A 9 16.92 -17.76 -0.68
C TYR A 9 18.25 -17.17 -1.14
N ALA A 10 18.41 -15.85 -1.13
CA ALA A 10 19.73 -15.25 -1.27
C ALA A 10 20.47 -15.39 0.06
N PRO A 11 21.56 -16.17 0.16
CA PRO A 11 22.38 -16.19 1.35
C PRO A 11 23.38 -15.02 1.32
N ASN A 12 23.41 -14.29 2.44
CA ASN A 12 24.45 -13.35 2.90
C ASN A 12 24.62 -11.98 2.19
N PRO A 13 24.88 -10.88 2.94
CA PRO A 13 24.72 -9.50 2.50
C PRO A 13 26.04 -8.86 2.03
N VAL A 14 26.59 -9.32 0.90
CA VAL A 14 27.67 -8.60 0.23
C VAL A 14 27.15 -8.11 -1.11
N GLU A 15 26.78 -6.83 -1.13
CA GLU A 15 26.63 -5.96 -2.31
C GLU A 15 26.10 -6.62 -3.58
N TRP A 16 24.83 -7.02 -3.55
CA TRP A 16 24.03 -7.03 -4.77
C TRP A 16 23.25 -5.72 -4.80
N ILE A 17 23.56 -4.87 -5.77
CA ILE A 17 22.65 -3.79 -6.18
C ILE A 17 21.36 -4.50 -6.60
N ASP A 18 20.32 -4.44 -5.78
CA ASP A 18 18.98 -4.96 -6.09
C ASP A 18 18.29 -3.96 -7.02
N PRO A 19 18.40 -4.11 -8.36
CA PRO A 19 18.01 -3.05 -9.30
C PRO A 19 16.48 -2.90 -9.35
N LEU A 20 15.75 -3.89 -8.82
CA LEU A 20 14.29 -3.93 -8.77
C LEU A 20 13.72 -3.55 -7.40
N GLY A 21 14.59 -3.33 -6.41
CA GLY A 21 14.24 -3.01 -5.03
C GLY A 21 13.42 -4.11 -4.32
N LEU A 22 13.40 -5.34 -4.82
CA LEU A 22 12.59 -6.44 -4.30
C LEU A 22 12.92 -6.79 -2.84
N ALA A 23 14.19 -6.81 -2.45
CA ALA A 23 14.63 -7.04 -1.09
C ALA A 23 14.19 -5.91 -0.15
N ARG A 24 14.20 -4.67 -0.65
CA ARG A 24 13.69 -3.51 0.09
C ARG A 24 12.18 -3.60 0.32
N LYS A 25 11.40 -3.88 -0.73
CA LYS A 25 9.95 -4.06 -0.64
C LYS A 25 9.58 -5.16 0.36
N GLN A 26 10.28 -6.30 0.30
CA GLN A 26 10.07 -7.40 1.25
C GLN A 26 10.38 -7.01 2.71
N LYS A 27 11.43 -6.21 2.95
CA LYS A 27 11.74 -5.69 4.29
C LYS A 27 10.65 -4.75 4.79
N ASN A 28 10.18 -3.83 3.95
CA ASN A 28 9.13 -2.87 4.30
C ASN A 28 7.80 -3.56 4.61
N SER A 29 7.36 -4.53 3.80
CA SER A 29 6.13 -5.29 4.09
C SER A 29 6.23 -6.10 5.39
N LYS A 30 7.40 -6.67 5.70
CA LYS A 30 7.63 -7.37 6.98
C LYS A 30 7.59 -6.43 8.17
N GLU A 31 8.24 -5.27 8.07
CA GLU A 31 8.22 -4.25 9.12
C GLU A 31 6.79 -3.73 9.35
N LEU A 32 6.08 -3.40 8.27
CA LEU A 32 4.69 -2.97 8.32
C LEU A 32 3.81 -4.00 9.03
N GLY A 33 3.86 -5.26 8.60
CA GLY A 33 3.04 -6.31 9.22
C GLY A 33 3.34 -6.48 10.70
N LYS A 34 4.62 -6.36 11.11
CA LYS A 34 5.00 -6.42 12.52
C LYS A 34 4.42 -5.24 13.30
N ASN A 35 4.44 -4.04 12.73
CA ASN A 35 3.86 -2.86 13.35
C ASN A 35 2.33 -2.96 13.44
N VAL A 36 1.67 -3.59 12.46
CA VAL A 36 0.20 -3.79 12.44
C VAL A 36 -0.25 -4.84 13.46
N THR A 37 0.44 -5.98 13.57
CA THR A 37 -0.08 -7.12 14.36
C THR A 37 0.76 -7.48 15.59
N GLY A 38 1.97 -6.94 15.73
CA GLY A 38 2.95 -7.36 16.73
C GLY A 38 3.63 -8.71 16.44
N GLN A 39 3.37 -9.34 15.29
CA GLN A 39 3.89 -10.68 14.95
C GLN A 39 4.89 -10.61 13.79
N CYS A 40 5.70 -11.65 13.60
CA CYS A 40 6.67 -11.72 12.50
C CYS A 40 6.20 -12.58 11.30
N SER A 41 5.03 -13.22 11.40
CA SER A 41 4.50 -14.12 10.39
C SER A 41 2.97 -14.16 10.42
N TRP A 42 2.33 -14.24 9.25
CA TRP A 42 0.87 -14.21 9.11
C TRP A 42 0.42 -15.25 8.07
N SER A 43 -0.05 -16.40 8.55
CA SER A 43 -0.47 -17.47 7.63
C SER A 43 -1.67 -17.04 6.76
N GLY A 44 -1.53 -17.15 5.44
CA GLY A 44 -2.57 -16.82 4.45
C GLY A 44 -2.88 -15.33 4.29
N LYS A 45 -2.04 -14.44 4.83
CA LYS A 45 -2.22 -12.98 4.72
C LYS A 45 -0.89 -12.27 4.46
N GLN A 46 -0.96 -11.14 3.77
CA GLN A 46 0.16 -10.23 3.59
C GLN A 46 -0.17 -8.85 4.11
N ALA A 47 0.86 -8.18 4.63
CA ALA A 47 0.79 -6.77 4.96
C ALA A 47 0.75 -5.95 3.66
N HIS A 48 -0.23 -5.05 3.57
CA HIS A 48 -0.40 -4.14 2.46
C HIS A 48 -0.37 -2.70 2.98
N HIS A 49 0.43 -1.85 2.33
CA HIS A 49 0.46 -0.42 2.63
C HIS A 49 -0.77 0.27 2.02
N LEU A 50 -1.58 0.92 2.86
CA LEU A 50 -2.73 1.73 2.42
C LEU A 50 -2.27 2.87 1.50
N ILE A 51 -1.23 3.60 1.91
CA ILE A 51 -0.50 4.50 1.03
C ILE A 51 0.73 3.73 0.53
N PRO A 52 0.80 3.37 -0.77
CA PRO A 52 1.86 2.51 -1.28
C PRO A 52 3.27 3.07 -1.04
N GLU A 53 4.21 2.20 -0.67
CA GLU A 53 5.61 2.55 -0.43
C GLU A 53 6.29 3.22 -1.63
N THR A 54 5.85 2.92 -2.85
CA THR A 54 6.37 3.55 -4.08
C THR A 54 6.10 5.05 -4.13
N LEU A 55 5.17 5.56 -3.32
CA LEU A 55 4.83 6.98 -3.20
C LEU A 55 5.57 7.67 -2.05
N GLU A 56 6.51 7.02 -1.37
CA GLU A 56 7.29 7.61 -0.25
C GLU A 56 7.93 8.97 -0.60
N ASN A 57 8.22 9.19 -1.88
CA ASN A 57 8.86 10.41 -2.35
C ASN A 57 7.89 11.53 -2.68
N ASN A 58 6.58 11.32 -2.56
CA ASN A 58 5.56 12.34 -2.76
C ASN A 58 5.77 13.50 -1.76
N GLN A 59 5.76 14.74 -2.28
CA GLN A 59 6.09 15.93 -1.50
C GLN A 59 5.15 16.12 -0.30
N LEU A 60 3.84 15.87 -0.46
CA LEU A 60 2.87 15.98 0.63
C LEU A 60 3.25 15.05 1.80
N LEU A 61 3.66 13.80 1.51
CA LEU A 61 4.03 12.84 2.54
C LEU A 61 5.29 13.26 3.29
N LYS A 62 6.25 13.87 2.59
CA LYS A 62 7.45 14.45 3.21
C LYS A 62 7.12 15.65 4.10
N ASP A 63 6.28 16.55 3.60
CA ASP A 63 5.87 17.77 4.32
C ASP A 63 5.20 17.46 5.66
N ILE A 64 4.52 16.32 5.78
CA ILE A 64 3.82 15.91 7.01
C ILE A 64 4.58 14.87 7.85
N ASP A 65 5.83 14.56 7.50
CA ASP A 65 6.64 13.51 8.14
C ASP A 65 5.91 12.16 8.23
N PHE A 66 5.31 11.74 7.11
CA PHE A 66 4.51 10.53 7.02
C PHE A 66 5.33 9.27 7.31
N LYS A 67 4.86 8.45 8.26
CA LYS A 67 5.53 7.20 8.66
C LYS A 67 5.05 6.03 7.80
N MET A 68 5.78 5.75 6.71
CA MET A 68 5.41 4.74 5.71
C MET A 68 5.13 3.36 6.31
N ASN A 69 5.96 2.88 7.23
CA ASN A 69 5.82 1.55 7.85
C ASN A 69 5.01 1.58 9.16
N SER A 70 4.32 2.66 9.50
CA SER A 70 3.49 2.72 10.71
C SER A 70 2.25 1.82 10.62
N ALA A 71 1.75 1.37 11.77
CA ALA A 71 0.56 0.53 11.86
C ALA A 71 -0.68 1.17 11.20
N SER A 72 -0.82 2.51 11.28
CA SER A 72 -1.93 3.25 10.66
C SER A 72 -1.89 3.22 9.14
N ASN A 73 -0.75 2.90 8.53
CA ASN A 73 -0.61 2.74 7.08
C ASN A 73 -0.71 1.27 6.63
N GLY A 74 -1.03 0.33 7.53
CA GLY A 74 -1.00 -1.09 7.20
C GLY A 74 -2.34 -1.78 7.38
N ILE A 75 -2.62 -2.73 6.49
CA ILE A 75 -3.73 -3.66 6.58
C ILE A 75 -3.27 -5.08 6.20
N MET A 76 -3.79 -6.09 6.87
CA MET A 76 -3.54 -7.50 6.53
C MET A 76 -4.59 -7.99 5.55
N LEU A 77 -4.18 -8.24 4.31
CA LEU A 77 -5.06 -8.74 3.25
C LEU A 77 -4.81 -10.22 2.97
N PRO A 78 -5.84 -11.01 2.64
CA PRO A 78 -5.67 -12.41 2.27
C PRO A 78 -4.87 -12.55 0.97
N GLU A 79 -4.07 -13.61 0.89
CA GLU A 79 -3.28 -13.99 -0.30
C GLU A 79 -4.10 -14.77 -1.33
N THR A 80 -5.31 -15.21 -0.95
CA THR A 80 -6.23 -15.99 -1.78
C THR A 80 -7.58 -15.28 -1.92
N PRO A 81 -8.34 -15.57 -3.00
CA PRO A 81 -9.68 -15.02 -3.21
C PRO A 81 -10.57 -15.09 -1.96
N ASN A 82 -11.20 -13.98 -1.61
CA ASN A 82 -12.05 -13.85 -0.42
C ASN A 82 -13.35 -13.13 -0.75
N ALA A 83 -14.50 -13.59 -0.25
CA ALA A 83 -15.80 -13.00 -0.60
C ALA A 83 -16.03 -11.58 -0.04
N TYR A 84 -15.37 -11.21 1.07
CA TYR A 84 -15.70 -10.03 1.87
C TYR A 84 -14.60 -8.98 1.95
N ILE A 85 -13.34 -9.40 1.77
CA ILE A 85 -12.14 -8.54 1.89
C ILE A 85 -11.39 -8.54 0.56
N SER A 86 -10.77 -7.42 0.22
CA SER A 86 -9.91 -7.30 -0.95
C SER A 86 -8.62 -8.09 -0.80
N GLU A 87 -8.15 -8.72 -1.86
CA GLU A 87 -7.01 -9.64 -1.83
C GLU A 87 -5.71 -8.96 -2.28
N HIS A 88 -4.56 -9.43 -1.78
CA HIS A 88 -3.24 -8.98 -2.22
C HIS A 88 -2.54 -10.11 -3.00
N ILE A 89 -2.83 -10.17 -4.31
CA ILE A 89 -2.41 -11.24 -5.22
C ILE A 89 -1.29 -10.81 -6.20
N GLY A 90 -0.68 -9.65 -5.99
CA GLY A 90 0.38 -9.10 -6.85
C GLY A 90 0.37 -7.57 -6.95
N GLY A 91 1.13 -7.05 -7.91
CA GLY A 91 1.31 -5.60 -8.10
C GLY A 91 0.02 -4.85 -8.47
N HIS A 92 -0.16 -3.67 -7.89
CA HIS A 92 -1.41 -2.89 -7.96
C HIS A 92 -1.17 -1.46 -8.48
N ALA A 93 -0.57 -1.32 -9.67
CA ALA A 93 -0.16 -0.03 -10.24
C ALA A 93 -1.32 0.97 -10.45
N ILE A 94 -2.55 0.48 -10.71
CA ILE A 94 -3.72 1.35 -10.86
C ILE A 94 -4.13 1.94 -9.52
N TYR A 95 -4.18 1.12 -8.46
CA TYR A 95 -4.41 1.58 -7.10
C TYR A 95 -3.37 2.62 -6.69
N THR A 96 -2.09 2.35 -6.94
CA THR A 96 -0.99 3.30 -6.66
C THR A 96 -1.21 4.64 -7.35
N LYS A 97 -1.56 4.64 -8.64
CA LYS A 97 -1.85 5.88 -9.37
C LYS A 97 -3.07 6.62 -8.84
N ALA A 98 -4.09 5.91 -8.37
CA ALA A 98 -5.27 6.54 -7.78
C ALA A 98 -4.94 7.21 -6.45
N VAL A 99 -4.22 6.52 -5.55
CA VAL A 99 -3.75 7.10 -4.28
C VAL A 99 -2.84 8.30 -4.53
N GLU A 100 -1.95 8.24 -5.52
CA GLU A 100 -1.09 9.37 -5.89
C GLU A 100 -1.88 10.62 -6.30
N ARG A 101 -2.97 10.46 -7.05
CA ARG A 101 -3.85 11.58 -7.42
C ARG A 101 -4.51 12.21 -6.21
N GLU A 102 -5.02 11.41 -5.27
CA GLU A 102 -5.59 11.94 -4.02
C GLU A 102 -4.55 12.71 -3.21
N LEU A 103 -3.33 12.18 -3.06
CA LEU A 103 -2.25 12.89 -2.38
C LEU A 103 -1.94 14.23 -3.05
N ASN A 104 -1.86 14.25 -4.37
CA ASN A 104 -1.62 15.48 -5.12
C ASN A 104 -2.78 16.48 -4.99
N HIS A 105 -4.03 15.98 -4.92
CA HIS A 105 -5.22 16.80 -4.67
C HIS A 105 -5.20 17.42 -3.27
N ILE A 106 -4.97 16.61 -2.23
CA ILE A 106 -4.84 17.06 -0.84
C ILE A 106 -3.73 18.13 -0.72
N GLY A 107 -2.58 17.90 -1.35
CA GLY A 107 -1.44 18.82 -1.30
C GLY A 107 -1.73 20.17 -1.95
N LYS A 108 -2.60 20.22 -2.96
CA LYS A 108 -3.08 21.45 -3.60
C LYS A 108 -4.19 22.13 -2.79
N LYS A 109 -5.10 21.35 -2.21
CA LYS A 109 -6.30 21.86 -1.52
C LYS A 109 -5.97 22.49 -0.17
N TYR A 110 -5.13 21.84 0.62
CA TYR A 110 -4.81 22.29 1.97
C TYR A 110 -3.42 22.91 2.02
N VAL A 111 -3.33 24.09 2.66
CA VAL A 111 -2.08 24.84 2.78
C VAL A 111 -1.33 24.51 4.08
N ASN A 112 -2.05 24.41 5.20
CA ASN A 112 -1.42 24.17 6.49
C ASN A 112 -1.16 22.66 6.74
N GLU A 113 -0.09 22.39 7.49
CA GLU A 113 0.36 21.03 7.79
C GLU A 113 -0.68 20.21 8.58
N GLY A 114 -1.42 20.85 9.49
CA GLY A 114 -2.43 20.18 10.32
C GLY A 114 -3.58 19.60 9.49
N ASP A 115 -4.12 20.38 8.56
CA ASP A 115 -5.19 19.93 7.68
C ASP A 115 -4.69 18.92 6.65
N ARG A 116 -3.47 19.07 6.15
CA ARG A 116 -2.80 18.06 5.31
C ARG A 116 -2.67 16.72 6.04
N LYS A 117 -2.20 16.73 7.29
CA LYS A 117 -2.10 15.52 8.14
C LYS A 117 -3.48 14.90 8.34
N ARG A 118 -4.49 15.70 8.68
CA ARG A 118 -5.86 15.24 8.87
C ARG A 118 -6.39 14.59 7.59
N ALA A 119 -6.29 15.26 6.44
CA ALA A 119 -6.76 14.75 5.16
C ALA A 119 -6.06 13.43 4.77
N VAL A 120 -4.75 13.29 5.00
CA VAL A 120 -4.03 12.03 4.76
C VAL A 120 -4.49 10.92 5.72
N GLN A 121 -4.72 11.23 6.99
CA GLN A 121 -5.28 10.26 7.95
C GLN A 121 -6.69 9.82 7.56
N ASP A 122 -7.51 10.75 7.07
CA ASP A 122 -8.85 10.47 6.56
C ASP A 122 -8.79 9.55 5.35
N LEU A 123 -7.88 9.83 4.40
CA LEU A 123 -7.60 8.95 3.26
C LEU A 123 -7.21 7.54 3.72
N GLN A 124 -6.31 7.38 4.70
CA GLN A 124 -5.94 6.08 5.25
C GLN A 124 -7.16 5.32 5.80
N ARG A 125 -7.99 5.96 6.63
CA ARG A 125 -9.19 5.32 7.22
C ARG A 125 -10.19 4.90 6.15
N ASN A 126 -10.35 5.72 5.12
CA ASN A 126 -11.25 5.44 4.01
C ASN A 126 -10.77 4.27 3.15
N LEU A 127 -9.46 4.22 2.84
CA LEU A 127 -8.85 3.09 2.13
C LEU A 127 -8.96 1.79 2.93
N ASP A 128 -8.64 1.82 4.23
CA ASP A 128 -8.76 0.66 5.13
C ASP A 128 -10.20 0.12 5.12
N SER A 129 -11.19 1.01 5.35
CA SER A 129 -12.61 0.65 5.31
C SER A 129 -13.02 0.08 3.95
N ALA A 130 -12.60 0.69 2.85
CA ALA A 130 -12.97 0.24 1.52
C ALA A 130 -12.38 -1.15 1.20
N LEU A 131 -11.15 -1.42 1.61
CA LEU A 131 -10.48 -2.70 1.41
C LEU A 131 -11.10 -3.82 2.28
N ARG A 132 -11.42 -3.53 3.54
CA ARG A 132 -12.08 -4.47 4.47
C ARG A 132 -13.48 -4.90 4.04
N HIS A 133 -14.19 -4.03 3.32
CA HIS A 133 -15.55 -4.29 2.87
C HIS A 133 -15.65 -4.59 1.36
N LYS A 134 -14.51 -4.85 0.70
CA LYS A 134 -14.43 -5.14 -0.75
C LYS A 134 -15.10 -4.08 -1.64
N LYS A 135 -15.14 -2.83 -1.17
CA LYS A 135 -15.64 -1.67 -1.93
C LYS A 135 -14.60 -1.08 -2.86
N LEU A 136 -13.34 -1.49 -2.72
CA LEU A 136 -12.22 -1.06 -3.54
C LEU A 136 -11.35 -2.27 -3.90
N SER A 137 -11.25 -2.60 -5.19
CA SER A 137 -10.27 -3.59 -5.64
C SER A 137 -8.91 -2.93 -5.86
N LEU A 138 -7.82 -3.63 -5.52
CA LEU A 138 -6.46 -3.20 -5.86
C LEU A 138 -6.17 -3.32 -7.37
N TYR A 139 -6.97 -4.12 -8.08
CA TYR A 139 -6.77 -4.49 -9.49
C TYR A 139 -7.91 -3.97 -10.36
N LYS A 140 -7.73 -4.03 -11.69
CA LYS A 140 -8.83 -3.76 -12.62
C LYS A 140 -9.97 -4.73 -12.37
N THR A 141 -11.18 -4.22 -12.27
CA THR A 141 -12.38 -5.06 -12.24
C THR A 141 -12.53 -5.81 -13.58
N LYS A 142 -13.28 -6.93 -13.60
CA LYS A 142 -13.50 -7.74 -14.81
C LYS A 142 -13.99 -6.95 -16.04
N CYS A 143 -14.63 -5.80 -15.82
CA CYS A 143 -15.11 -4.90 -16.88
C CYS A 143 -14.11 -3.79 -17.26
N GLY A 144 -12.84 -3.88 -16.82
CA GLY A 144 -11.81 -2.88 -17.10
C GLY A 144 -11.99 -1.54 -16.39
N LYS A 145 -12.98 -1.40 -15.50
CA LYS A 145 -13.23 -0.14 -14.79
C LYS A 145 -12.06 0.18 -13.84
N PRO A 146 -11.62 1.45 -13.76
CA PRO A 146 -10.62 1.89 -12.78
C PRO A 146 -11.01 1.49 -11.36
N THR A 147 -10.02 1.44 -10.47
CA THR A 147 -10.25 1.43 -9.02
C THR A 147 -11.25 2.54 -8.71
N GLY A 148 -12.32 2.27 -7.96
CA GLY A 148 -13.43 3.22 -7.76
C GLY A 148 -13.08 4.55 -7.07
N LEU A 149 -11.80 4.81 -6.81
CA LEU A 149 -11.22 6.04 -6.29
C LEU A 149 -11.24 7.14 -7.36
N LYS A 150 -11.87 8.27 -7.03
CA LYS A 150 -11.88 9.51 -7.81
C LYS A 150 -11.38 10.67 -6.95
N ASP A 151 -10.68 11.61 -7.61
CA ASP A 151 -10.18 12.84 -7.01
C ASP A 151 -11.25 13.53 -6.14
N GLY A 152 -10.96 13.67 -4.84
CA GLY A 152 -11.85 14.34 -3.90
C GLY A 152 -13.01 13.49 -3.37
N ASP A 153 -13.04 12.18 -3.63
CA ASP A 153 -14.00 11.24 -3.00
C ASP A 153 -13.98 11.30 -1.45
N TRP A 154 -12.89 11.85 -0.90
CA TRP A 154 -12.58 11.86 0.53
C TRP A 154 -12.43 13.26 1.11
N ASP A 155 -12.78 14.27 0.32
CA ASP A 155 -12.89 15.66 0.76
C ASP A 155 -14.11 15.80 1.69
N ARG A 156 -13.85 15.76 3.01
CA ARG A 156 -14.85 16.16 4.03
C ARG A 156 -14.45 17.46 4.71
#